data_AF-A0A345NPE1-F1
#
_entry.id   AF-A0A345NPE1-F1
#
_cell.length_a   1.000
_cell.length_b   1.000
_cell.length_c   1.000
_cell.angle_alpha   90.00
_cell.angle_beta   90.00
_cell.angle_gamma   90.00
#
_symmetry.space_group_name_H-M   'P 1'
#
loop_
_entity.id
_entity.type
_entity.pdbx_description
1 polymer ?
#
loop_
_entity_poly.entity_id
_entity_poly.type
_entity_poly.pdbx_seq_one_letter_code
_entity_poly.pdbx_strand_id
1 'polypeptide(L)' 'MELVPGNTLITATPQEGRELAIAMARKSVGAIQTDADTRKKLRPDYANNADSLTHAAQVVAIEFQTIAAANDYWRDQA' A
#
# COMPACT_ATOMS: atom_id res chain seq x y z
N MET A 1 9.36 -12.02 5.00
CA MET A 1 8.99 -10.63 4.68
C MET A 1 7.92 -10.22 5.68
N GLU A 2 8.12 -9.14 6.42
CA GLU A 2 7.06 -8.57 7.25
C GLU A 2 5.99 -7.94 6.35
N LEU A 3 4.70 -8.22 6.59
CA LEU A 3 3.58 -7.74 5.75
C LEU A 3 2.99 -6.42 6.25
N VAL A 4 3.03 -6.19 7.56
CA VAL A 4 2.65 -4.93 8.21
C VAL A 4 3.92 -4.31 8.80
N PRO A 5 4.54 -3.29 8.15
CA PRO A 5 5.76 -2.66 8.64
C PRO A 5 5.68 -2.25 10.12
N GLY A 6 6.63 -2.69 10.93
CA GLY A 6 6.69 -2.33 12.36
C GLY A 6 5.52 -2.87 13.18
N ASN A 7 4.76 -3.83 12.65
CA ASN A 7 3.59 -4.45 13.26
C ASN A 7 2.58 -3.43 13.85
N THR A 8 2.40 -2.29 13.18
CA THR A 8 1.49 -1.22 13.61
C THR A 8 0.80 -0.58 12.41
N LEU A 9 -0.43 -0.10 12.62
CA LEU A 9 -1.13 0.78 11.67
C LEU A 9 -1.06 2.26 12.09
N ILE A 10 -0.48 2.55 13.24
CA ILE A 10 -0.37 3.91 13.78
C ILE A 10 0.76 4.66 13.08
N THR A 11 0.44 5.84 12.55
CA THR A 11 1.35 6.72 11.81
C THR A 11 1.15 8.16 12.25
N ALA A 12 2.20 8.97 12.29
CA ALA A 12 2.10 10.31 12.86
C ALA A 12 1.25 11.25 12.00
N THR A 13 1.28 11.09 10.67
CA THR A 13 0.60 11.99 9.73
C THR A 13 -0.18 11.24 8.65
N PRO A 14 -1.16 11.89 7.97
CA PRO A 14 -1.83 11.30 6.82
C PRO A 14 -0.88 10.87 5.70
N GLN A 15 0.22 11.62 5.50
CA GLN A 15 1.24 11.30 4.50
C GLN A 15 1.95 9.97 4.83
N GLU A 16 2.38 9.80 6.08
CA GLU A 16 2.97 8.54 6.55
C GLU A 16 1.97 7.38 6.46
N GLY A 17 0.69 7.63 6.79
CA GLY A 17 -0.37 6.65 6.62
C GLY A 17 -0.54 6.23 5.16
N ARG A 18 -0.41 7.16 4.21
CA ARG A 18 -0.45 6.86 2.77
C ARG A 18 0.75 6.06 2.30
N GLU A 19 1.93 6.36 2.82
CA GLU A 19 3.16 5.60 2.55
C GLU A 19 3.07 4.17 3.09
N LEU A 20 2.52 4.00 4.29
CA LEU A 20 2.25 2.69 4.89
C LEU A 20 1.27 1.88 4.02
N ALA A 21 0.19 2.49 3.54
CA ALA A 21 -0.77 1.85 2.63
C ALA A 21 -0.11 1.33 1.36
N ILE A 22 0.79 2.13 0.75
CA ILE A 22 1.55 1.73 -0.44
C ILE A 22 2.48 0.56 -0.11
N ALA A 23 3.16 0.63 1.05
CA ALA A 23 4.09 -0.41 1.48
C ALA A 23 3.37 -1.75 1.68
N MET A 24 2.22 -1.75 2.37
CA MET A 24 1.39 -2.93 2.60
C MET A 24 0.90 -3.54 1.27
N ALA A 25 0.32 -2.73 0.38
CA ALA A 25 -0.12 -3.18 -0.94
C ALA A 25 1.02 -3.87 -1.74
N ARG A 26 2.23 -3.27 -1.74
CA ARG A 26 3.40 -3.84 -2.42
C ARG A 26 3.91 -5.12 -1.75
N LYS A 27 3.86 -5.20 -0.42
CA LYS A 27 4.23 -6.40 0.35
C LYS A 27 3.28 -7.56 0.08
N SER A 28 1.98 -7.31 -0.04
CA SER A 28 1.00 -8.32 -0.46
C SER A 28 1.35 -8.92 -1.83
N VAL A 29 1.70 -8.08 -2.82
CA VAL A 29 2.16 -8.57 -4.13
C VAL A 29 3.43 -9.41 -4.00
N GLY A 30 4.39 -8.97 -3.18
CA GLY A 30 5.64 -9.71 -2.93
C GLY A 30 5.44 -11.03 -2.19
N ALA A 31 4.40 -11.16 -1.37
CA ALA A 31 4.05 -12.38 -0.66
C ALA A 31 3.33 -13.39 -1.57
N ILE A 32 2.49 -12.91 -2.49
CA ILE A 32 1.77 -13.76 -3.46
C ILE A 32 2.72 -14.26 -4.55
N GLN A 33 3.48 -13.36 -5.16
CA GLN A 33 4.48 -13.70 -6.16
C GLN A 33 5.86 -13.49 -5.58
N THR A 34 6.47 -14.55 -5.05
CA THR A 34 7.73 -14.49 -4.31
C THR A 34 8.95 -14.32 -5.22
N ASP A 35 8.88 -14.72 -6.49
CA ASP A 35 9.97 -14.54 -7.46
C ASP A 35 10.10 -13.08 -7.93
N ALA A 36 11.25 -12.48 -7.63
CA ALA A 36 11.55 -11.10 -7.98
C ALA A 36 11.69 -10.89 -9.50
N ASP A 37 12.20 -11.87 -10.23
CA ASP A 37 12.38 -11.77 -11.67
C ASP A 37 11.03 -11.79 -12.40
N THR A 38 10.10 -12.64 -11.96
CA THR A 38 8.72 -12.62 -12.42
C THR A 38 8.07 -11.26 -12.15
N ARG A 39 8.18 -10.70 -10.93
CA ARG A 39 7.62 -9.35 -10.65
C ARG A 39 8.23 -8.26 -11.54
N LYS A 40 9.53 -8.33 -11.81
CA LYS A 40 10.23 -7.39 -12.70
C LYS A 40 9.71 -7.47 -14.13
N LYS A 41 9.46 -8.70 -14.62
CA LYS A 41 8.88 -8.93 -15.96
C LYS A 41 7.45 -8.41 -16.08
N LEU A 42 6.65 -8.50 -15.02
CA LEU A 42 5.25 -8.03 -15.01
C LEU A 42 5.10 -6.51 -14.80
N ARG A 43 6.13 -5.83 -14.29
CA ARG A 43 6.06 -4.39 -13.96
C ARG A 43 5.69 -3.49 -15.15
N PRO A 44 6.27 -3.66 -16.36
CA PRO A 44 5.92 -2.82 -17.51
C PRO A 44 4.45 -2.93 -17.91
N ASP A 45 3.84 -4.11 -17.76
CA ASP A 45 2.46 -4.36 -18.19
C ASP A 45 1.48 -3.48 -17.40
N TYR A 46 1.57 -3.54 -16.07
CA TYR A 46 0.63 -2.81 -15.22
C TYR A 46 1.02 -1.33 -15.06
N ALA A 47 2.31 -0.98 -15.18
CA ALA A 47 2.77 0.40 -15.02
C ALA A 47 2.44 1.30 -16.22
N ASN A 48 2.15 0.71 -17.39
CA ASN A 48 1.78 1.43 -18.62
C ASN A 48 0.32 1.19 -19.03
N ASN A 49 -0.50 0.61 -18.16
CA ASN A 49 -1.89 0.30 -18.43
C ASN A 49 -2.81 1.11 -17.51
N ALA A 50 -3.72 1.91 -18.07
CA ALA A 50 -4.56 2.83 -17.32
C ALA A 50 -5.49 2.14 -16.31
N ASP A 51 -6.12 1.03 -16.70
CA ASP A 51 -6.99 0.25 -15.82
C ASP A 51 -6.19 -0.34 -14.66
N SER A 52 -4.99 -0.84 -14.94
CA SER A 52 -4.08 -1.39 -13.94
C SER A 52 -3.61 -0.32 -12.94
N LEU A 53 -3.27 0.88 -13.41
CA LEU A 53 -2.92 2.01 -12.55
C LEU A 53 -4.09 2.44 -11.66
N THR A 54 -5.31 2.47 -12.23
CA THR A 54 -6.54 2.76 -11.48
C THR A 54 -6.80 1.70 -10.41
N HIS A 55 -6.63 0.41 -10.76
CA HIS A 55 -6.81 -0.69 -9.81
C HIS A 55 -5.76 -0.67 -8.70
N ALA A 56 -4.50 -0.39 -9.03
CA ALA A 56 -3.45 -0.22 -8.04
C ALA A 56 -3.77 0.94 -7.08
N ALA A 57 -4.28 2.06 -7.58
CA ALA A 57 -4.71 3.19 -6.75
C ALA A 57 -5.89 2.81 -5.83
N GLN A 58 -6.84 2.01 -6.31
CA GLN A 58 -7.96 1.50 -5.52
C GLN A 58 -7.49 0.62 -4.36
N VAL A 59 -6.55 -0.31 -4.59
CA VAL A 59 -5.99 -1.15 -3.52
C VAL A 59 -5.37 -0.29 -2.42
N VAL A 60 -4.54 0.69 -2.81
CA VAL A 60 -3.93 1.60 -1.83
C VAL A 60 -4.99 2.47 -1.13
N ALA A 61 -6.08 2.86 -1.80
CA ALA A 61 -7.19 3.57 -1.16
C ALA A 61 -7.90 2.73 -0.09
N ILE A 62 -8.10 1.44 -0.32
CA ILE A 62 -8.71 0.52 0.66
C ILE A 62 -7.79 0.33 1.88
N GLU A 63 -6.49 0.13 1.66
CA GLU A 63 -5.50 0.06 2.74
C GLU A 63 -5.48 1.37 3.55
N PHE A 64 -5.45 2.52 2.85
CA PHE A 64 -5.44 3.83 3.49
C PHE A 64 -6.72 4.11 4.28
N GLN A 65 -7.89 3.64 3.83
CA GLN A 65 -9.13 3.74 4.59
C GLN A 65 -9.01 3.03 5.95
N THR A 66 -8.43 1.84 5.96
CA THR A 66 -8.20 1.07 7.20
C THR A 66 -7.20 1.77 8.11
N ILE A 67 -6.08 2.26 7.55
CA ILE A 67 -5.05 2.99 8.31
C ILE A 67 -5.60 4.30 8.87
N ALA A 68 -6.35 5.07 8.08
CA ALA A 68 -6.96 6.31 8.54
C ALA A 68 -7.92 6.06 9.71
N ALA A 69 -8.75 5.02 9.64
CA ALA A 69 -9.63 4.63 10.73
C ALA A 69 -8.84 4.23 12.00
N ALA A 70 -7.71 3.54 11.84
CA ALA A 70 -6.84 3.16 12.97
C ALA A 70 -6.16 4.38 13.64
N ASN A 71 -6.03 5.51 12.94
CA ASN A 71 -5.41 6.75 13.43
C ASN A 71 -6.44 7.83 13.80
N ASP A 72 -7.72 7.47 13.96
CA ASP A 72 -8.85 8.40 14.11
C ASP A 72 -8.76 9.60 13.15
N TYR A 73 -8.38 9.34 11.90
CA TYR A 73 -8.28 10.33 10.84
C TYR A 73 -7.39 11.54 11.18
N TRP A 74 -6.48 11.39 12.14
CA TRP A 74 -5.57 12.45 12.61
C TRP A 74 -6.27 13.74 13.08
N ARG A 75 -7.53 13.65 13.53
CA ARG A 75 -8.35 14.83 13.90
C ARG A 75 -7.73 15.70 14.98
N ASP A 76 -6.99 15.11 15.90
CA ASP A 76 -6.40 15.81 17.05
C ASP A 76 -5.09 16.55 16.71
N GLN A 77 -4.60 16.45 15.47
CA GLN A 77 -3.39 17.14 15.00
C GLN A 77 -3.68 18.29 14.04
N ALA A 78 -4.96 18.63 13.82
CA ALA A 78 -5.40 19.69 12.92
C ALA A 78 -5.52 21.06 13.62
#